data_AF-A0A833LLV5-F1
#
_entry.id   AF-A0A833LLV5-F1
#
_cell.length_a   1.000
_cell.length_b   1.000
_cell.length_c   1.000
_cell.angle_alpha   90.00
_cell.angle_beta   90.00
_cell.angle_gamma   90.00
#
_symmetry.space_group_name_H-M   'P 1'
#
loop_
_entity.id
_entity.type
_entity.pdbx_description
1 polymer ?
#
loop_
_entity_poly.entity_id
_entity_poly.type
_entity_poly.pdbx_seq_one_letter_code
_entity_poly.pdbx_strand_id
1 'polypeptide(L)'
;MRRLSYAIPCLIVAVAFYFAAAFGRDAVHILTSPVYGLDQASFARAVHDLGGLADLGPRGLIRLAAFLGTIKLAVAVVFAIHVADRVRSLAGGTVNYDLLDAGVVLVVVSTFLSAAPALLEASPQFFNEHRPALWLAGLAATLGLAERIAATEDTPARSRAAGTRKRK
;
A
#
# COMPACT_ATOMS: atom_id res chain seq x y z
N MET A 1 12.60 -22.69 -16.28
CA MET A 1 12.48 -22.17 -14.90
C MET A 1 12.72 -20.66 -14.74
N ARG A 2 13.36 -19.95 -15.69
CA ARG A 2 13.59 -18.48 -15.61
C ARG A 2 12.34 -17.58 -15.60
N ARG A 3 11.20 -17.99 -16.18
CA ARG A 3 10.00 -17.13 -16.25
C ARG A 3 9.28 -16.95 -14.91
N LEU A 4 9.41 -17.90 -13.99
CA LEU A 4 8.90 -17.75 -12.61
C LEU A 4 9.67 -16.68 -11.82
N SER A 5 10.96 -16.47 -12.13
CA SER A 5 11.83 -15.54 -11.42
C SER A 5 11.43 -14.06 -11.59
N TYR A 6 10.79 -13.70 -12.71
CA TYR A 6 10.29 -12.34 -12.93
C TYR A 6 8.82 -12.14 -12.55
N ALA A 7 8.08 -13.22 -12.25
CA ALA A 7 6.65 -13.12 -11.99
C ALA A 7 6.36 -12.42 -10.65
N ILE A 8 7.09 -12.79 -9.60
CA ILE A 8 6.99 -12.20 -8.25
C ILE A 8 7.23 -10.68 -8.28
N PRO A 9 8.38 -10.17 -8.77
CA PRO A 9 8.62 -8.73 -8.81
C PRO A 9 7.61 -7.99 -9.70
N CYS A 10 7.15 -8.60 -10.80
CA CYS A 10 6.13 -8.00 -11.65
C CYS A 10 4.77 -7.87 -10.93
N LEU A 11 4.38 -8.89 -10.16
CA LEU A 11 3.17 -8.83 -9.33
C LEU A 11 3.29 -7.78 -8.21
N ILE A 12 4.45 -7.68 -7.54
CA ILE A 12 4.69 -6.64 -6.53
C ILE A 12 4.52 -5.25 -7.15
N VAL A 13 5.12 -5.01 -8.32
CA VAL A 13 4.99 -3.74 -9.03
C VAL A 13 3.54 -3.47 -9.45
N ALA A 14 2.81 -4.48 -9.94
CA ALA A 14 1.41 -4.33 -10.31
C ALA A 14 0.53 -3.93 -9.11
N VAL A 15 0.74 -4.56 -7.96
CA VAL A 15 0.02 -4.24 -6.72
C VAL A 15 0.40 -2.85 -6.20
N ALA A 16 1.69 -2.52 -6.20
CA ALA A 16 2.18 -1.19 -5.81
C ALA A 16 1.59 -0.10 -6.71
N PHE A 17 1.57 -0.33 -8.03
CA PHE A 17 0.97 0.59 -8.99
C PHE A 17 -0.54 0.76 -8.77
N TYR A 18 -1.26 -0.32 -8.46
CA TYR A 18 -2.66 -0.25 -8.09
C TYR A 18 -2.87 0.68 -6.88
N PHE A 19 -2.09 0.53 -5.81
CA PHE A 19 -2.20 1.39 -4.64
C PHE A 19 -1.87 2.85 -4.98
N ALA A 20 -0.79 3.10 -5.72
CA ALA A 20 -0.42 4.43 -6.17
C ALA A 20 -1.54 5.11 -6.97
N ALA A 21 -2.15 4.38 -7.92
CA ALA A 21 -3.20 4.93 -8.77
C ALA A 21 -4.55 5.07 -8.05
N ALA A 22 -4.98 4.06 -7.29
CA ALA A 22 -6.27 4.06 -6.60
C ALA A 22 -6.28 5.07 -5.45
N PHE A 23 -5.31 5.00 -4.54
CA PHE A 23 -5.24 5.94 -3.41
C PHE A 23 -4.85 7.35 -3.88
N GLY A 24 -4.03 7.47 -4.94
CA GLY A 24 -3.66 8.77 -5.51
C GLY A 24 -4.86 9.48 -6.14
N ARG A 25 -5.68 8.76 -6.91
CA ARG A 25 -6.90 9.30 -7.50
C ARG A 25 -7.87 9.77 -6.41
N ASP A 26 -8.15 8.92 -5.43
CA ASP A 26 -9.01 9.26 -4.29
C ASP A 26 -8.48 10.49 -3.55
N ALA A 27 -7.18 10.52 -3.24
CA ALA A 27 -6.57 11.62 -2.51
C ALA A 27 -6.65 12.95 -3.27
N VAL A 28 -6.34 12.96 -4.56
CA VAL A 28 -6.46 14.15 -5.40
C VAL A 28 -7.91 14.63 -5.42
N HIS A 29 -8.88 13.72 -5.55
CA HIS A 29 -10.30 14.12 -5.50
C HIS A 29 -10.69 14.73 -4.15
N ILE A 30 -10.33 14.10 -3.03
CA ILE A 30 -10.64 14.60 -1.69
C ILE A 30 -9.99 15.97 -1.43
N LEU A 31 -8.75 16.16 -1.88
CA LEU A 31 -7.99 17.41 -1.64
C LEU A 31 -8.39 18.54 -2.58
N THR A 32 -8.83 18.24 -3.81
CA THR A 32 -9.28 19.27 -4.78
C THR A 32 -10.72 19.69 -4.56
N SER A 33 -11.57 18.79 -4.06
CA SER A 33 -12.93 19.12 -3.65
C SER A 33 -13.37 18.25 -2.47
N PRO A 34 -13.39 18.81 -1.24
CA PRO A 34 -13.89 18.09 -0.06
C PRO A 34 -15.34 17.62 -0.22
N VAL A 35 -16.13 18.34 -1.03
CA VAL A 35 -17.53 18.00 -1.35
C VAL A 35 -17.60 16.69 -2.14
N TYR A 36 -16.67 16.44 -3.05
CA TYR A 36 -16.60 15.19 -3.81
C TYR A 36 -16.16 13.99 -2.98
N GLY A 37 -15.32 14.22 -1.96
CA GLY A 37 -15.01 13.16 -0.98
C GLY A 37 -16.26 12.67 -0.26
N LEU A 38 -17.22 13.58 0.01
CA LEU A 38 -18.49 13.25 0.65
C LEU A 38 -19.50 12.56 -0.30
N ASP A 39 -19.29 12.58 -1.61
CA ASP A 39 -20.10 11.78 -2.56
C ASP A 39 -19.76 10.29 -2.49
N GLN A 40 -18.55 9.95 -2.04
CA GLN A 40 -18.22 8.56 -1.70
C GLN A 40 -18.84 8.21 -0.36
N ALA A 41 -19.91 7.43 -0.38
CA ALA A 41 -20.68 7.05 0.81
C ALA A 41 -19.81 6.48 1.95
N SER A 42 -18.77 5.70 1.62
CA SER A 42 -17.83 5.14 2.60
C SER A 42 -16.91 6.18 3.23
N PHE A 43 -16.35 7.09 2.43
CA PHE A 43 -15.48 8.16 2.93
C PHE A 43 -16.27 9.19 3.75
N ALA A 44 -17.44 9.59 3.25
CA ALA A 44 -18.33 10.53 3.94
C ALA A 44 -18.73 10.00 5.32
N ARG A 45 -19.10 8.73 5.37
CA ARG A 45 -19.47 8.05 6.62
C ARG A 45 -18.28 7.92 7.56
N ALA A 46 -17.11 7.46 7.07
CA ALA A 46 -15.91 7.40 7.89
C ALA A 46 -15.55 8.76 8.52
N VAL A 47 -15.63 9.85 7.73
CA VAL A 47 -15.42 11.23 8.23
C VAL A 47 -16.47 11.62 9.26
N HIS A 48 -17.75 11.31 9.01
CA HIS A 48 -18.85 11.68 9.89
C HIS A 48 -18.84 10.90 11.21
N ASP A 49 -18.50 9.62 11.18
CA ASP A 49 -18.45 8.75 12.35
C ASP A 49 -17.22 9.06 13.21
N LEU A 50 -16.04 9.21 12.59
CA LEU A 50 -14.83 9.69 13.29
C LEU A 50 -15.04 11.12 13.83
N GLY A 51 -15.73 11.96 13.06
CA GLY A 51 -16.14 13.29 13.46
C GLY A 51 -17.03 13.28 14.70
N GLY A 52 -18.03 12.40 14.73
CA GLY A 52 -18.94 12.21 15.86
C GLY A 52 -18.24 11.64 17.10
N LEU A 53 -17.34 10.67 16.92
CA LEU A 53 -16.51 10.11 18.00
C LEU A 53 -15.63 11.17 18.69
N ALA A 54 -15.17 12.18 17.94
CA ALA A 54 -14.33 13.24 18.42
C ALA A 54 -15.09 14.55 18.74
N ASP A 55 -16.42 14.52 18.74
CA ASP A 55 -17.32 15.68 18.93
C ASP A 55 -16.93 16.90 18.07
N LEU A 56 -16.56 16.63 16.83
CA LEU A 56 -16.06 17.64 15.90
C LEU A 56 -17.23 18.38 15.22
N GLY A 57 -17.26 19.70 15.37
CA GLY A 57 -18.18 20.56 14.63
C GLY A 57 -17.91 20.57 13.11
N PRO A 58 -18.73 21.27 12.31
CA PRO A 58 -18.66 21.26 10.83
C PRO A 58 -17.30 21.62 10.24
N ARG A 59 -16.58 22.57 10.85
CA ARG A 59 -15.21 22.93 10.45
C ARG A 59 -14.18 21.84 10.78
N GLY A 60 -14.43 21.07 11.84
CA GLY A 60 -13.58 19.94 12.24
C GLY A 60 -13.70 18.77 11.27
N LEU A 61 -14.91 18.47 10.80
CA LEU A 61 -15.18 17.45 9.77
C LEU A 61 -14.42 17.73 8.47
N ILE A 62 -14.38 18.99 8.01
CA ILE A 62 -13.62 19.38 6.80
C ILE A 62 -12.11 19.14 7.00
N ARG A 63 -11.58 19.49 8.19
CA ARG A 63 -10.16 19.25 8.50
C ARG A 63 -9.84 17.77 8.58
N LEU A 64 -10.73 16.96 9.16
CA LEU A 64 -10.59 15.52 9.24
C LEU A 64 -10.61 14.87 7.84
N ALA A 65 -11.53 15.31 6.97
CA ALA A 65 -11.58 14.87 5.58
C ALA A 65 -10.26 15.19 4.84
N ALA A 66 -9.75 16.42 4.98
CA ALA A 66 -8.47 16.80 4.40
C ALA A 66 -7.30 15.95 4.96
N PHE A 67 -7.31 15.66 6.27
CA PHE A 67 -6.31 14.81 6.91
C PHE A 67 -6.33 13.37 6.36
N LEU A 68 -7.51 12.74 6.28
CA LEU A 68 -7.63 11.41 5.68
C LEU A 68 -7.24 11.41 4.19
N GLY A 69 -7.57 12.47 3.45
CA GLY A 69 -7.09 12.71 2.09
C GLY A 69 -5.56 12.76 2.00
N THR A 70 -4.90 13.47 2.92
CA THR A 70 -3.43 13.49 2.97
C THR A 70 -2.81 12.15 3.33
N ILE A 71 -3.44 11.33 4.18
CA ILE A 71 -2.97 9.97 4.46
C ILE A 71 -3.05 9.12 3.19
N LYS A 72 -4.18 9.17 2.45
CA LYS A 72 -4.29 8.47 1.17
C LYS A 72 -3.23 8.95 0.17
N LEU A 73 -2.92 10.25 0.14
CA LEU A 73 -1.87 10.79 -0.71
C LEU A 73 -0.49 10.25 -0.31
N ALA A 74 -0.19 10.17 0.98
CA ALA A 74 1.06 9.62 1.49
C ALA A 74 1.23 8.15 1.07
N VAL A 75 0.18 7.33 1.18
CA VAL A 75 0.17 5.95 0.65
C VAL A 75 0.53 5.96 -0.84
N ALA A 76 -0.13 6.80 -1.63
CA ALA A 76 0.10 6.86 -3.07
C ALA A 76 1.54 7.23 -3.41
N VAL A 77 2.12 8.21 -2.70
CA VAL A 77 3.50 8.65 -2.89
C VAL A 77 4.50 7.55 -2.52
N VAL A 78 4.33 6.88 -1.38
CA VAL A 78 5.23 5.79 -0.96
C VAL A 78 5.24 4.66 -2.00
N PHE A 79 4.08 4.26 -2.49
CA PHE A 79 4.00 3.23 -3.53
C PHE A 79 4.51 3.71 -4.90
N ALA A 80 4.30 4.98 -5.27
CA ALA A 80 4.86 5.55 -6.49
C ALA A 80 6.40 5.56 -6.45
N ILE A 81 6.98 5.93 -5.30
CA ILE A 81 8.43 5.86 -5.07
C ILE A 81 8.90 4.41 -5.16
N HIS A 82 8.18 3.46 -4.55
CA HIS A 82 8.53 2.05 -4.64
C HIS A 82 8.53 1.55 -6.10
N VAL A 83 7.53 1.91 -6.90
CA VAL A 83 7.48 1.56 -8.33
C VAL A 83 8.67 2.18 -9.09
N ALA A 84 8.99 3.46 -8.83
CA ALA A 84 10.13 4.12 -9.43
C ALA A 84 11.47 3.46 -9.05
N ASP A 85 11.64 3.08 -7.78
CA ASP A 85 12.81 2.36 -7.29
C ASP A 85 12.96 0.99 -7.96
N ARG A 86 11.85 0.27 -8.15
CA ARG A 86 11.84 -1.01 -8.89
C ARG A 86 12.18 -0.86 -10.37
N VAL A 87 11.68 0.18 -11.03
CA VAL A 87 12.05 0.47 -12.42
C VAL A 87 13.54 0.81 -12.51
N ARG A 88 14.08 1.55 -11.54
CA ARG A 88 15.51 1.83 -11.45
C ARG A 88 16.34 0.58 -11.15
N SER A 89 15.85 -0.32 -10.30
CA SER A 89 16.56 -1.56 -9.97
C SER A 89 16.69 -2.48 -11.18
N LEU A 90 15.68 -2.49 -12.07
CA LEU A 90 15.75 -3.20 -13.36
C LEU A 90 16.87 -2.66 -14.28
N ALA A 91 17.27 -1.40 -14.11
CA ALA A 91 18.41 -0.79 -14.81
C ALA A 91 19.78 -1.03 -14.13
N GLY A 92 19.84 -1.90 -13.11
CA GLY A 92 21.07 -2.31 -12.43
C GLY A 92 21.23 -1.83 -10.98
N GLY A 93 20.18 -1.25 -10.38
CA GLY A 93 20.16 -0.86 -8.96
C GLY A 93 19.77 -1.98 -8.00
N THR A 94 19.94 -1.74 -6.70
CA THR A 94 19.43 -2.61 -5.63
C THR A 94 18.00 -2.25 -5.27
N VAL A 95 17.17 -3.26 -4.99
CA VAL A 95 15.79 -3.07 -4.54
C VAL A 95 15.77 -2.67 -3.07
N ASN A 96 15.03 -1.61 -2.73
CA ASN A 96 14.72 -1.28 -1.35
C ASN A 96 13.38 -1.91 -0.90
N TYR A 97 13.45 -2.91 -0.01
CA TYR A 97 12.28 -3.60 0.54
C TYR A 97 11.57 -2.80 1.63
N ASP A 98 12.26 -1.87 2.30
CA ASP A 98 11.70 -1.09 3.41
C ASP A 98 10.56 -0.17 2.93
N LEU A 99 10.64 0.31 1.67
CA LEU A 99 9.59 1.10 1.03
C LEU A 99 8.29 0.31 0.84
N LEU A 100 8.39 -0.98 0.48
CA LEU A 100 7.23 -1.85 0.33
C LEU A 100 6.58 -2.09 1.69
N ASP A 101 7.38 -2.44 2.70
CA ASP A 101 6.90 -2.72 4.05
C ASP A 101 6.26 -1.47 4.67
N ALA A 102 6.87 -0.29 4.52
CA ALA A 102 6.30 0.98 4.96
C ALA A 102 4.96 1.30 4.26
N GLY A 103 4.88 1.08 2.95
CA GLY A 103 3.65 1.29 2.17
C GLY A 103 2.51 0.37 2.62
N VAL A 104 2.81 -0.93 2.83
CA VAL A 104 1.85 -1.92 3.33
C VAL A 104 1.34 -1.55 4.72
N VAL A 105 2.24 -1.19 5.64
CA VAL A 105 1.85 -0.74 6.99
C VAL A 105 0.93 0.48 6.92
N LEU A 106 1.26 1.46 6.06
CA LEU A 106 0.44 2.66 5.92
C LEU A 106 -0.96 2.35 5.34
N VAL A 107 -1.07 1.40 4.41
CA VAL A 107 -2.37 0.91 3.91
C VAL A 107 -3.17 0.25 5.03
N VAL A 108 -2.54 -0.63 5.82
CA VAL A 108 -3.22 -1.33 6.92
C VAL A 108 -3.73 -0.32 7.96
N VAL A 109 -2.88 0.62 8.38
CA VAL A 109 -3.23 1.65 9.37
C VAL A 109 -4.34 2.55 8.83
N SER A 110 -4.21 3.08 7.60
CA SER A 110 -5.24 3.95 7.01
C SER A 110 -6.58 3.24 6.83
N THR A 111 -6.55 1.96 6.45
CA THR A 111 -7.74 1.12 6.33
C THR A 111 -8.37 0.88 7.69
N PHE A 112 -7.57 0.62 8.72
CA PHE A 112 -8.05 0.45 10.09
C PHE A 112 -8.69 1.73 10.64
N LEU A 113 -8.06 2.90 10.43
CA LEU A 113 -8.66 4.18 10.80
C LEU A 113 -10.03 4.39 10.13
N SER A 114 -10.15 4.03 8.85
CA SER A 114 -11.38 4.21 8.08
C SER A 114 -12.47 3.19 8.48
N ALA A 115 -12.08 1.98 8.87
CA ALA A 115 -12.99 0.91 9.26
C ALA A 115 -13.30 0.88 10.78
N ALA A 116 -12.54 1.62 11.60
CA ALA A 116 -12.73 1.71 13.04
C ALA A 116 -14.17 2.06 13.47
N PRO A 117 -14.85 3.08 12.89
CA PRO A 117 -16.23 3.37 13.28
C PRO A 117 -17.19 2.22 12.95
N ALA A 118 -17.08 1.62 11.77
CA ALA A 118 -17.90 0.48 11.37
C ALA A 118 -17.67 -0.79 12.23
N LEU A 119 -16.45 -0.95 12.76
CA LEU A 119 -16.11 -2.00 13.71
C LEU A 119 -16.81 -1.81 15.06
N LEU A 120 -16.90 -0.56 15.53
CA LEU A 120 -17.58 -0.22 16.79
C LEU A 120 -19.11 -0.38 16.68
N GLU A 121 -19.67 -0.14 15.49
CA GLU A 121 -21.11 -0.31 15.21
C GLU A 121 -21.52 -1.75 14.85
N ALA A 122 -20.60 -2.72 14.97
CA ALA A 122 -20.84 -4.16 14.77
C ALA A 122 -21.55 -4.53 13.46
N SER A 123 -21.34 -3.77 12.38
CA SER A 123 -22.06 -3.95 11.12
C SER A 123 -21.11 -4.51 10.03
N PRO A 124 -21.09 -5.85 9.83
CA PRO A 124 -20.07 -6.54 9.04
C PRO A 124 -20.14 -6.27 7.53
N GLN A 125 -21.22 -5.67 7.05
CA GLN A 125 -21.40 -5.34 5.63
C GLN A 125 -20.38 -4.30 5.14
N PHE A 126 -19.83 -3.49 6.05
CA PHE A 126 -18.89 -2.40 5.75
C PHE A 126 -17.44 -2.84 5.50
N PHE A 127 -17.08 -4.06 5.91
CA PHE A 127 -15.78 -4.62 5.57
C PHE A 127 -15.62 -4.85 4.06
N ASN A 128 -16.71 -5.06 3.33
CA ASN A 128 -16.63 -5.46 1.93
C ASN A 128 -15.96 -4.43 1.02
N GLU A 129 -16.05 -3.14 1.35
CA GLU A 129 -15.45 -2.07 0.56
C GLU A 129 -13.96 -1.90 0.83
N HIS A 130 -13.51 -2.23 2.05
CA HIS A 130 -12.12 -2.11 2.49
C HIS A 130 -11.33 -3.43 2.29
N ARG A 131 -12.04 -4.55 2.10
CA ARG A 131 -11.49 -5.89 1.86
C ARG A 131 -10.46 -5.94 0.71
N PRO A 132 -10.71 -5.36 -0.48
CA PRO A 132 -9.76 -5.47 -1.60
C PRO A 132 -8.40 -4.88 -1.25
N ALA A 133 -8.37 -3.73 -0.56
CA ALA A 133 -7.13 -3.09 -0.12
C ALA A 133 -6.37 -3.96 0.89
N LEU A 134 -7.06 -4.56 1.87
CA LEU A 134 -6.42 -5.46 2.84
C LEU A 134 -5.89 -6.74 2.20
N TRP A 135 -6.65 -7.34 1.28
CA TRP A 135 -6.21 -8.52 0.53
C TRP A 135 -4.97 -8.23 -0.31
N LEU A 136 -4.95 -7.11 -1.03
CA LEU A 136 -3.81 -6.70 -1.84
C LEU A 136 -2.60 -6.33 -0.99
N ALA A 137 -2.80 -5.73 0.19
CA ALA A 137 -1.73 -5.44 1.14
C ALA A 137 -1.12 -6.75 1.70
N GLY A 138 -1.94 -7.73 2.06
CA GLY A 138 -1.49 -9.06 2.48
C GLY A 138 -0.77 -9.81 1.35
N LEU A 139 -1.26 -9.69 0.12
CA LEU A 139 -0.61 -10.26 -1.06
C LEU A 139 0.74 -9.59 -1.33
N ALA A 140 0.85 -8.27 -1.20
CA ALA A 140 2.12 -7.55 -1.31
C ALA A 140 3.12 -8.00 -0.24
N ALA A 141 2.69 -8.15 1.02
CA ALA A 141 3.54 -8.60 2.12
C ALA A 141 4.06 -10.03 1.91
N THR A 142 3.18 -10.95 1.48
CA THR A 142 3.55 -12.35 1.22
C THR A 142 4.48 -12.48 0.02
N LEU A 143 4.22 -11.74 -1.07
CA LEU A 143 5.12 -11.69 -2.22
C LEU A 143 6.48 -11.09 -1.85
N GLY A 144 6.50 -10.00 -1.06
CA GLY A 144 7.74 -9.38 -0.58
C GLY A 144 8.57 -10.35 0.28
N LEU A 145 7.92 -11.12 1.15
CA LEU A 145 8.59 -12.16 1.92
C LEU A 145 9.16 -13.27 1.01
N ALA A 146 8.37 -13.76 0.05
CA ALA A 146 8.81 -14.79 -0.89
C ALA A 146 10.00 -14.34 -1.73
N GLU A 147 10.00 -13.08 -2.19
CA GLU A 147 11.11 -12.49 -2.94
C GLU A 147 12.39 -12.40 -2.10
N ARG A 148 12.30 -11.97 -0.83
CA ARG A 148 13.44 -11.92 0.10
C ARG A 148 14.05 -13.30 0.34
N ILE A 149 13.22 -14.34 0.49
CA ILE A 149 13.67 -15.72 0.68
C ILE A 149 14.42 -16.20 -0.57
N ALA A 150 13.83 -16.02 -1.76
CA ALA A 150 14.44 -16.42 -3.03
C ALA A 150 15.77 -15.70 -3.29
N ALA A 151 15.87 -14.40 -3.00
CA ALA A 151 17.10 -13.64 -3.13
C ALA A 151 18.22 -14.15 -2.18
N THR A 152 17.83 -14.65 -1.01
CA THR A 152 18.77 -15.22 -0.03
C THR A 152 19.33 -16.56 -0.51
N GLU A 153 18.50 -17.42 -1.13
CA GLU A 153 18.90 -18.74 -1.64
C GLU A 153 19.85 -18.68 -2.85
N ASP A 154 19.77 -17.65 -3.68
CA ASP A 154 20.68 -17.46 -4.84
C ASP A 154 22.12 -17.07 -4.42
N THR A 155 22.29 -16.51 -3.23
CA THR A 155 23.58 -16.03 -2.70
C THR A 155 24.59 -17.17 -2.40
N PRO A 156 24.25 -18.25 -1.69
CA PRO A 156 25.17 -19.37 -1.44
C PRO A 156 25.54 -20.17 -2.70
N ALA A 157 24.63 -20.28 -3.68
CA ALA A 157 24.89 -20.99 -4.95
C ALA A 157 25.94 -20.27 -5.82
N ARG A 158 25.90 -18.94 -5.89
CA ARG A 158 26.91 -18.12 -6.60
C ARG A 158 28.29 -18.16 -5.95
N SER A 159 28.36 -18.19 -4.61
CA SER A 159 29.63 -18.27 -3.88
C SER A 159 30.36 -19.60 -4.12
N ARG A 160 29.63 -20.73 -4.12
CA ARG A 160 30.19 -22.07 -4.46
C ARG A 160 30.68 -22.17 -5.91
N ALA A 161 29.97 -21.55 -6.85
CA ALA A 161 30.38 -21.52 -8.27
C ALA A 161 31.59 -20.59 -8.54
N ALA A 162 31.72 -19.50 -7.79
CA ALA A 162 32.87 -18.60 -7.89
C ALA A 162 34.15 -19.18 -7.27
N GLY A 163 34.03 -19.91 -6.15
CA GLY A 163 35.16 -20.58 -5.48
C GLY A 163 35.76 -21.74 -6.28
N THR A 164 34.96 -22.43 -7.09
CA THR A 164 35.43 -23.53 -7.96
C THR A 164 36.16 -23.03 -9.21
N ARG A 165 35.92 -21.78 -9.64
CA ARG A 165 36.56 -21.19 -10.83
C ARG A 165 37.96 -20.60 -10.57
N LYS A 166 38.31 -20.30 -9.31
CA LYS A 166 39.67 -19.85 -8.92
C LYS A 166 40.67 -20.98 -8.64
N ARG A 167 40.24 -22.25 -8.78
CA ARG A 167 41.08 -23.44 -8.51
C ARG A 167 41.57 -24.17 -9.77
N LYS A 168 41.40 -23.56 -10.95
CA LYS A 168 42.03 -24.00 -12.20
C LYS A 168 42.89 -22.87 -12.73
#